data_AF-A0A212JTD1-F1
#
_entry.id   AF-A0A212JTD1-F1
#
_cell.length_a   1.000
_cell.length_b   1.000
_cell.length_c   1.000
_cell.angle_alpha   90.00
_cell.angle_beta   90.00
_cell.angle_gamma   90.00
#
_symmetry.space_group_name_H-M   'P 1'
#
loop_
_entity.id
_entity.type
_entity.pdbx_description
1 polymer ?
#
loop_
_entity_poly.entity_id
_entity_poly.type
_entity_poly.pdbx_seq_one_letter_code
_entity_poly.pdbx_strand_id
1 'polypeptide(L)'
;MSRRKPCIRADILDFQYTTRQSTTMDYCIPKSPEEIGRILEPLDDFWDHWGFEAWEMGPFTGVSRLQRFVKDGFLGPIAEYQAWDCIVWDSGTEEDRENLWNTMRPMDGVMTQRFVFIVPEPWTTRRIKSFYAGLKGYVEFYAYLPDDNGGLGTTEVQDLTRLIDMGIRLGLTGHAALPGEK
;
A
#
# COMPACT_ATOMS: atom_id res chain seq x y z
N MET A 1 -9.03 24.50 26.58
CA MET A 1 -10.07 23.65 25.96
C MET A 1 -9.39 22.62 25.07
N SER A 2 -9.21 21.40 25.59
CA SER A 2 -8.60 20.29 24.85
C SER A 2 -9.60 19.77 23.82
N ARG A 3 -9.34 20.00 22.53
CA ARG A 3 -10.13 19.42 21.44
C ARG A 3 -9.74 17.95 21.33
N ARG A 4 -10.62 17.04 21.75
CA ARG A 4 -10.45 15.60 21.51
C ARG A 4 -10.33 15.35 20.01
N LYS A 5 -9.32 14.56 19.60
CA LYS A 5 -9.14 14.11 18.22
C LYS A 5 -10.32 13.18 17.83
N PRO A 6 -10.84 13.24 16.60
CA PRO A 6 -11.81 12.25 16.14
C PRO A 6 -11.09 10.91 15.94
N CYS A 7 -11.58 9.82 16.56
CA CYS A 7 -11.20 8.44 16.25
C CYS A 7 -12.41 7.73 15.61
N ILE A 8 -12.16 6.68 14.81
CA ILE A 8 -13.19 5.92 14.10
C ILE A 8 -13.71 4.74 14.92
N ARG A 9 -15.00 4.49 14.73
CA ARG A 9 -15.76 3.33 15.17
C ARG A 9 -15.69 2.22 14.12
N ALA A 10 -14.93 1.17 14.38
CA ALA A 10 -14.95 -0.05 13.57
C ALA A 10 -15.76 -1.13 14.28
N ASP A 11 -16.80 -1.66 13.63
CA ASP A 11 -17.56 -2.81 14.14
C ASP A 11 -16.81 -4.10 13.80
N ILE A 12 -16.21 -4.74 14.81
CA ILE A 12 -15.64 -6.09 14.68
C ILE A 12 -16.80 -7.09 14.86
N LEU A 13 -17.04 -7.92 13.85
CA LEU A 13 -17.96 -9.06 13.96
C LEU A 13 -17.19 -10.27 14.48
N ASP A 14 -17.19 -10.46 15.80
CA ASP A 14 -16.74 -11.71 16.41
C ASP A 14 -17.76 -12.81 16.08
N PHE A 15 -17.36 -13.77 15.24
CA PHE A 15 -18.13 -14.96 14.97
C PHE A 15 -17.77 -16.05 15.99
N GLN A 16 -18.07 -15.80 17.26
CA GLN A 16 -18.13 -16.87 18.26
C GLN A 16 -19.58 -17.26 18.48
N TYR A 17 -19.84 -18.56 18.36
CA TYR A 17 -21.15 -19.14 18.65
C TYR A 17 -21.58 -18.69 20.06
N THR A 18 -22.79 -18.10 20.11
CA THR A 18 -23.48 -17.58 21.29
C THR A 18 -22.84 -16.36 21.99
N THR A 19 -23.60 -15.26 21.95
CA THR A 19 -23.39 -13.92 22.54
C THR A 19 -22.54 -12.95 21.70
N ARG A 20 -23.23 -12.08 20.92
CA ARG A 20 -22.63 -10.89 20.29
C ARG A 20 -22.08 -9.96 21.37
N GLN A 21 -20.76 -9.91 21.53
CA GLN A 21 -20.08 -8.79 22.18
C GLN A 21 -19.32 -8.05 21.09
N SER A 22 -19.89 -6.93 20.61
CA SER A 22 -19.15 -5.97 19.79
C SER A 22 -18.20 -5.24 20.73
N THR A 23 -16.91 -5.60 20.67
CA THR A 23 -15.87 -4.84 21.34
C THR A 23 -15.48 -3.70 20.40
N THR A 24 -16.06 -2.52 20.62
CA THR A 24 -15.69 -1.32 19.88
C THR A 24 -14.32 -0.84 20.36
N MET A 25 -13.28 -1.05 19.55
CA MET A 25 -11.97 -0.42 19.75
C MET A 25 -11.88 0.82 18.86
N ASP A 26 -11.91 1.99 19.48
CA ASP A 26 -11.59 3.25 18.81
C ASP A 26 -10.07 3.29 18.57
N TYR A 27 -9.63 3.13 17.33
CA TYR A 27 -8.25 3.39 16.93
C TYR A 27 -8.17 4.64 16.07
N CYS A 28 -7.07 5.35 16.20
CA CYS A 28 -6.77 6.56 15.43
C CYS A 28 -5.59 6.20 14.50
N ILE A 29 -5.76 6.36 13.19
CA ILE A 29 -4.69 6.09 12.21
C ILE A 29 -3.52 7.04 12.50
N PRO A 30 -2.28 6.51 12.66
CA PRO A 30 -1.12 7.37 12.87
C PRO A 30 -0.89 8.29 11.67
N LYS A 31 -0.33 9.46 11.94
CA LYS A 31 -0.10 10.48 10.89
C LYS A 31 1.34 10.48 10.38
N SER A 32 2.26 9.84 11.09
CA SER A 32 3.64 9.69 10.66
C SER A 32 3.80 8.42 9.81
N PRO A 33 4.45 8.49 8.64
CA PRO A 33 4.84 7.30 7.87
C PRO A 33 5.62 6.29 8.70
N GLU A 34 6.53 6.76 9.58
CA GLU A 34 7.31 5.90 10.46
C GLU A 34 6.45 5.12 11.46
N GLU A 35 5.40 5.74 12.00
CA GLU A 35 4.46 5.07 12.90
C GLU A 35 3.64 4.03 12.15
N ILE A 36 3.23 4.34 10.92
CA ILE A 36 2.55 3.40 10.03
C ILE A 36 3.48 2.23 9.68
N GLY A 37 4.74 2.51 9.38
CA GLY A 37 5.78 1.51 9.14
C GLY A 37 5.90 0.53 10.30
N ARG A 38 5.97 1.01 11.55
CA ARG A 38 6.01 0.15 12.75
C ARG A 38 4.78 -0.75 12.93
N ILE A 39 3.64 -0.37 12.35
CA ILE A 39 2.41 -1.18 12.35
C ILE A 39 2.44 -2.22 11.24
N LEU A 40 2.93 -1.84 10.07
CA LEU A 40 2.91 -2.66 8.86
C LEU A 40 4.07 -3.65 8.76
N GLU A 41 5.25 -3.26 9.20
CA GLU A 41 6.49 -4.04 9.14
C GLU A 41 6.38 -5.42 9.80
N PRO A 42 5.78 -5.61 10.99
CA PRO A 42 5.69 -6.93 11.61
C PRO A 42 4.59 -7.85 11.03
N LEU A 43 3.87 -7.42 9.99
CA LEU A 43 2.75 -8.18 9.41
C LEU A 43 3.18 -9.14 8.30
N ASP A 44 4.24 -9.91 8.52
CA ASP A 44 4.83 -10.81 7.51
C ASP A 44 3.79 -11.74 6.88
N ASP A 45 3.00 -12.45 7.69
CA ASP A 45 1.95 -13.37 7.19
C ASP A 45 0.91 -12.67 6.29
N PHE A 46 0.59 -11.41 6.57
CA PHE A 46 -0.32 -10.63 5.74
C PHE A 46 0.31 -10.28 4.40
N TRP A 47 1.57 -9.85 4.39
CA TRP A 47 2.27 -9.49 3.16
C TRP A 47 2.56 -10.72 2.30
N ASP A 48 3.02 -11.81 2.91
CA ASP A 48 3.24 -13.10 2.27
C ASP A 48 1.96 -13.62 1.60
N HIS A 49 0.81 -13.50 2.27
CA HIS A 49 -0.49 -13.86 1.70
C HIS A 49 -0.78 -13.12 0.38
N TRP A 50 -0.35 -11.86 0.27
CA TRP A 50 -0.50 -11.03 -0.93
C TRP A 50 0.69 -11.09 -1.89
N GLY A 51 1.66 -11.97 -1.63
CA GLY A 51 2.86 -12.19 -2.43
C GLY A 51 3.90 -11.06 -2.33
N PHE A 52 3.85 -10.28 -1.26
CA PHE A 52 4.82 -9.22 -0.98
C PHE A 52 6.00 -9.77 -0.18
N GLU A 53 7.19 -9.27 -0.49
CA GLU A 53 8.42 -9.54 0.23
C GLU A 53 8.99 -8.21 0.78
N ALA A 54 9.75 -8.29 1.87
CA ALA A 54 10.44 -7.12 2.42
C ALA A 54 11.32 -6.45 1.34
N TRP A 55 11.28 -5.12 1.30
CA TRP A 55 11.97 -4.33 0.29
C TRP A 55 12.69 -3.14 0.92
N GLU A 56 13.93 -2.92 0.49
CA GLU A 56 14.75 -1.78 0.87
C GLU A 56 15.50 -1.20 -0.33
N MET A 57 15.60 0.12 -0.40
CA MET A 57 16.47 0.81 -1.35
C MET A 57 16.88 2.19 -0.82
N GLY A 58 18.17 2.34 -0.50
CA GLY A 58 18.66 3.56 0.12
C GLY A 58 17.99 3.78 1.48
N PRO A 59 17.38 4.95 1.74
CA PRO A 59 16.68 5.22 3.00
C PRO A 59 15.21 4.74 2.98
N PHE A 60 14.75 4.09 1.91
CA PHE A 60 13.37 3.64 1.81
C PHE A 60 13.25 2.19 2.23
N THR A 61 12.29 1.91 3.12
CA THR A 61 11.84 0.54 3.44
C THR A 61 10.36 0.38 3.13
N GLY A 62 9.98 -0.88 2.96
CA GLY A 62 8.63 -1.23 2.56
C GLY A 62 8.51 -2.70 2.21
N VAL A 63 7.56 -2.97 1.32
CA VAL A 63 7.38 -4.29 0.71
C VAL A 63 7.24 -4.15 -0.79
N SER A 64 7.67 -5.18 -1.52
CA SER A 64 7.52 -5.25 -2.96
C SER A 64 6.98 -6.59 -3.44
N ARG A 65 6.32 -6.60 -4.61
CA ARG A 65 5.90 -7.84 -5.29
C ARG A 65 5.99 -7.71 -6.80
N LEU A 66 6.09 -8.85 -7.48
CA LEU A 66 5.88 -8.94 -8.91
C LEU A 66 4.47 -9.46 -9.20
N GLN A 67 3.57 -8.57 -9.60
CA GLN A 67 2.18 -8.90 -9.89
C GLN A 67 1.98 -9.12 -11.39
N ARG A 68 1.41 -10.26 -11.77
CA ARG A 68 0.97 -10.53 -13.15
C ARG A 68 -0.44 -10.00 -13.37
N PHE A 69 -0.62 -9.31 -14.48
CA PHE A 69 -1.90 -8.82 -14.98
C PHE A 69 -2.22 -9.48 -16.31
N VAL A 70 -3.44 -9.98 -16.43
CA VAL A 70 -3.99 -10.48 -17.68
C VAL A 70 -5.08 -9.51 -18.11
N LYS A 71 -4.89 -8.91 -19.28
CA LYS A 71 -5.92 -8.10 -19.93
C LYS A 71 -6.77 -9.04 -20.75
N ASP A 72 -8.01 -9.22 -20.34
CA ASP A 72 -9.01 -10.03 -21.05
C ASP A 72 -9.86 -9.18 -22.01
N GLY A 73 -10.28 -9.82 -23.09
CA GLY A 73 -11.23 -9.29 -24.06
C GLY A 73 -12.35 -10.28 -24.32
N PHE A 74 -13.27 -9.91 -25.21
CA PHE A 74 -14.46 -10.71 -25.52
C PHE A 74 -14.14 -12.14 -26.02
N LEU A 75 -12.99 -12.33 -26.67
CA LEU A 75 -12.54 -13.62 -27.21
C LEU A 75 -11.45 -14.31 -26.37
N GLY A 76 -11.21 -13.83 -25.14
CA GLY A 76 -10.19 -14.35 -24.22
C GLY A 76 -9.05 -13.37 -23.94
N PRO A 77 -7.95 -13.83 -23.31
CA PRO A 77 -6.80 -13.02 -22.95
C PRO A 77 -6.18 -12.33 -24.18
N ILE A 78 -6.02 -11.01 -24.13
CA ILE A 78 -5.47 -10.19 -25.22
C ILE A 78 -4.03 -9.75 -24.94
N ALA A 79 -3.66 -9.61 -23.68
CA ALA A 79 -2.30 -9.29 -23.29
C ALA A 79 -2.02 -9.76 -21.86
N GLU A 80 -0.75 -10.05 -21.60
CA GLU A 80 -0.24 -10.28 -20.26
C GLU A 80 0.92 -9.34 -20.02
N TYR A 81 0.98 -8.76 -18.83
CA TYR A 81 2.10 -7.94 -18.41
C TYR A 81 2.33 -8.10 -16.91
N GLN A 82 3.55 -7.80 -16.48
CA GLN A 82 3.88 -7.75 -15.06
C GLN A 82 4.01 -6.30 -14.59
N ALA A 83 3.58 -6.04 -13.36
CA ALA A 83 3.95 -4.84 -12.64
C ALA A 83 4.81 -5.22 -11.43
N TRP A 84 5.83 -4.41 -11.16
CA TRP A 84 6.56 -4.49 -9.91
C TRP A 84 6.00 -3.43 -8.97
N ASP A 85 5.31 -3.87 -7.93
CA ASP A 85 4.63 -3.00 -6.97
C ASP A 85 5.51 -2.84 -5.75
N CYS A 86 5.63 -1.60 -5.25
CA CYS A 86 6.34 -1.26 -4.02
C CYS A 86 5.43 -0.39 -3.15
N ILE A 87 5.18 -0.81 -1.91
CA ILE A 87 4.56 0.01 -0.87
C ILE A 87 5.69 0.49 0.03
N VAL A 88 5.85 1.80 0.18
CA VAL A 88 6.99 2.41 0.88
C VAL A 88 6.47 3.19 2.08
N TRP A 89 6.92 2.85 3.29
CA TRP A 89 6.48 3.50 4.53
C TRP A 89 7.56 4.26 5.29
N ASP A 90 8.83 4.16 4.90
CA ASP A 90 9.85 5.06 5.42
C ASP A 90 9.85 6.41 4.69
N SER A 91 9.92 7.48 5.48
CA SER A 91 9.96 8.86 5.01
C SER A 91 11.40 9.31 4.74
N GLY A 92 11.98 8.80 3.65
CA GLY A 92 13.12 9.47 3.04
C GLY A 92 12.78 10.93 2.69
N THR A 93 13.80 11.76 2.51
CA THR A 93 13.63 13.17 2.13
C THR A 93 13.07 13.31 0.70
N GLU A 94 12.68 14.53 0.33
CA GLU A 94 12.33 14.81 -1.08
C GLU A 94 13.52 14.56 -2.01
N GLU A 95 14.74 14.89 -1.56
CA GLU A 95 15.98 14.61 -2.29
C GLU A 95 16.18 13.10 -2.47
N ASP A 96 15.93 12.30 -1.44
CA ASP A 96 16.02 10.84 -1.55
C ASP A 96 15.05 10.27 -2.57
N ARG A 97 13.82 10.80 -2.63
CA ARG A 97 12.82 10.39 -3.63
C ARG A 97 13.24 10.79 -5.03
N GLU A 98 13.85 11.96 -5.19
CA GLU A 98 14.40 12.40 -6.47
C GLU A 98 15.60 11.55 -6.90
N ASN A 99 16.46 11.17 -5.96
CA ASN A 99 17.56 10.24 -6.20
C ASN A 99 17.04 8.87 -6.64
N LEU A 100 16.04 8.32 -5.94
CA LEU A 100 15.38 7.08 -6.32
C LEU A 100 14.80 7.21 -7.74
N TRP A 101 14.03 8.25 -8.02
CA TRP A 101 13.45 8.52 -9.35
C TRP A 101 14.47 8.50 -10.48
N ASN A 102 15.65 9.10 -10.24
CA ASN A 102 16.72 9.22 -11.23
C ASN A 102 17.54 7.92 -11.38
N THR A 103 17.59 7.08 -10.35
CA THR A 103 18.24 5.77 -10.40
C THR A 103 17.40 4.70 -11.07
N MET A 104 16.07 4.84 -11.08
CA MET A 104 15.17 3.85 -11.71
C MET A 104 15.55 3.53 -13.16
N ARG A 105 15.57 2.23 -13.48
CA ARG A 105 15.87 1.66 -14.80
C ARG A 105 14.77 0.68 -15.20
N PRO A 106 14.57 0.42 -16.50
CA PRO A 106 13.64 -0.61 -16.92
C PRO A 106 14.07 -1.98 -16.37
N MET A 107 13.08 -2.81 -16.05
CA MET A 107 13.27 -4.19 -15.61
C MET A 107 12.75 -5.12 -16.69
N ASP A 108 13.48 -6.22 -16.94
CA ASP A 108 13.08 -7.18 -17.96
C ASP A 108 11.76 -7.87 -17.55
N GLY A 109 10.81 -7.95 -18.49
CA GLY A 109 9.48 -8.53 -18.25
C GLY A 109 8.50 -7.62 -17.51
N VAL A 110 8.94 -6.49 -16.96
CA VAL A 110 8.09 -5.56 -16.19
C VAL A 110 7.62 -4.40 -17.05
N MET A 111 6.31 -4.27 -17.18
CA MET A 111 5.69 -3.17 -17.91
C MET A 111 5.61 -1.89 -17.07
N THR A 112 5.32 -2.02 -15.77
CA THR A 112 5.19 -0.86 -14.88
C THR A 112 5.82 -1.14 -13.53
N GLN A 113 6.62 -0.20 -13.04
CA GLN A 113 7.13 -0.17 -11.68
C GLN A 113 6.31 0.86 -10.90
N ARG A 114 5.51 0.44 -9.93
CA ARG A 114 4.59 1.31 -9.17
C ARG A 114 5.10 1.46 -7.74
N PHE A 115 5.36 2.69 -7.33
CA PHE A 115 5.75 3.02 -5.96
C PHE A 115 4.63 3.82 -5.30
N VAL A 116 4.11 3.31 -4.19
CA VAL A 116 3.12 3.98 -3.35
C VAL A 116 3.80 4.40 -2.05
N PHE A 117 4.14 5.69 -1.95
CA PHE A 117 4.74 6.27 -0.77
C PHE A 117 3.66 6.67 0.22
N ILE A 118 3.75 6.13 1.44
CA ILE A 118 2.98 6.60 2.58
C ILE A 118 3.59 7.91 3.05
N VAL A 119 2.83 9.00 2.97
CA VAL A 119 3.31 10.36 3.24
C VAL A 119 2.39 11.09 4.20
N PRO A 120 2.92 12.02 5.03
CA PRO A 120 2.10 12.78 5.98
C PRO A 120 1.21 13.83 5.29
N GLU A 121 1.59 14.24 4.07
CA GLU A 121 0.83 15.16 3.24
C GLU A 121 0.91 14.68 1.78
N PRO A 122 -0.23 14.43 1.12
CA PRO A 122 -0.23 13.92 -0.24
C PRO A 122 0.19 15.02 -1.22
N TRP A 123 1.16 14.73 -2.09
CA TRP A 123 1.41 15.60 -3.24
C TRP A 123 0.34 15.38 -4.31
N THR A 124 -0.07 16.45 -4.97
CA THR A 124 -1.22 16.49 -5.88
C THR A 124 -1.00 15.79 -7.21
N THR A 125 0.23 15.45 -7.59
CA THR A 125 0.53 14.93 -8.92
C THR A 125 1.33 13.64 -8.85
N ARG A 126 0.74 12.55 -9.36
CA ARG A 126 1.44 11.32 -9.73
C ARG A 126 2.61 11.66 -10.66
N ARG A 127 3.79 11.08 -10.42
CA ARG A 127 4.94 11.22 -11.34
C ARG A 127 5.05 9.97 -12.19
N ILE A 128 5.16 10.15 -13.51
CA ILE A 128 5.32 9.04 -14.47
C ILE A 128 6.54 9.33 -15.35
N LYS A 129 7.39 8.34 -15.53
CA LYS A 129 8.47 8.35 -16.53
C LYS A 129 8.40 7.09 -17.35
N SER A 130 8.48 7.24 -18.66
CA SER A 130 8.59 6.12 -19.59
C SER A 130 10.05 5.80 -19.87
N PHE A 131 10.36 4.51 -20.04
CA PHE A 131 11.66 4.05 -20.49
C PHE A 131 11.62 3.82 -22.00
N TYR A 132 12.60 4.36 -22.73
CA TYR A 132 12.69 4.22 -24.19
C TYR A 132 11.37 4.58 -24.91
N ALA A 133 10.80 5.74 -24.58
CA ALA A 133 9.51 6.19 -25.09
C ALA A 133 8.32 5.23 -24.83
N GLY A 134 8.42 4.41 -23.77
CA GLY A 134 7.40 3.44 -23.36
C GLY A 134 7.66 2.01 -23.83
N LEU A 135 8.68 1.78 -24.68
CA LEU A 135 9.01 0.45 -25.20
C LEU A 135 9.58 -0.50 -24.14
N LYS A 136 10.16 0.04 -23.05
CA LYS A 136 10.63 -0.77 -21.91
C LYS A 136 9.88 -0.44 -20.63
N GLY A 137 8.59 -0.12 -20.76
CA GLY A 137 7.72 0.12 -19.62
C GLY A 137 7.90 1.49 -18.97
N TYR A 138 7.39 1.59 -17.74
CA TYR A 138 7.20 2.84 -17.02
C TYR A 138 7.61 2.70 -15.56
N VAL A 139 7.92 3.84 -14.93
CA VAL A 139 7.95 3.98 -13.48
C VAL A 139 6.99 5.07 -13.03
N GLU A 140 6.25 4.78 -11.96
CA GLU A 140 5.14 5.58 -11.46
C GLU A 140 5.26 5.76 -9.96
N PHE A 141 5.33 7.01 -9.50
CA PHE A 141 5.36 7.35 -8.08
C PHE A 141 4.03 7.98 -7.67
N TYR A 142 3.49 7.46 -6.58
CA TYR A 142 2.23 7.84 -5.98
C TYR A 142 2.45 8.26 -4.53
N ALA A 143 1.77 9.33 -4.11
CA ALA A 143 1.63 9.66 -2.69
C ALA A 143 0.31 9.10 -2.19
N TYR A 144 0.35 8.52 -1.01
CA TYR A 144 -0.82 8.06 -0.29
C TYR A 144 -0.73 8.51 1.16
N LEU A 145 -1.76 9.22 1.61
CA LEU A 145 -1.97 9.52 3.02
C LEU A 145 -3.12 8.63 3.51
N PRO A 146 -2.85 7.58 4.30
CA PRO A 146 -3.90 6.76 4.90
C PRO A 146 -4.82 7.63 5.75
N ASP A 147 -6.12 7.38 5.63
CA ASP A 147 -7.12 8.09 6.40
C ASP A 147 -8.31 7.20 6.72
N ASP A 148 -9.13 7.77 7.59
CA ASP A 148 -10.32 7.21 8.17
C ASP A 148 -11.42 6.84 7.13
N ASN A 149 -11.42 7.47 5.95
CA ASN A 149 -12.40 7.31 4.87
C ASN A 149 -11.82 6.68 3.58
N GLY A 150 -10.67 6.01 3.64
CA GLY A 150 -10.03 5.33 2.49
C GLY A 150 -8.75 6.00 1.97
N GLY A 151 -8.20 6.93 2.73
CA GLY A 151 -6.99 7.69 2.43
C GLY A 151 -7.17 8.77 1.35
N LEU A 152 -6.28 9.74 1.39
CA LEU A 152 -6.12 10.74 0.34
C LEU A 152 -4.97 10.31 -0.58
N GLY A 153 -5.30 10.04 -1.83
CA GLY A 153 -4.34 9.61 -2.85
C GLY A 153 -5.03 9.28 -4.18
N THR A 154 -4.27 8.63 -5.05
CA THR A 154 -4.63 8.37 -6.45
C THR A 154 -5.50 7.13 -6.63
N THR A 155 -6.59 7.24 -7.40
CA THR A 155 -7.51 6.12 -7.67
C THR A 155 -6.89 5.02 -8.55
N GLU A 156 -5.78 5.31 -9.21
CA GLU A 156 -5.09 4.39 -10.13
C GLU A 156 -4.37 3.23 -9.44
N VAL A 157 -4.12 3.32 -8.13
CA VAL A 157 -3.44 2.29 -7.33
C VAL A 157 -4.31 1.82 -6.16
N GLN A 158 -5.63 1.84 -6.34
CA GLN A 158 -6.58 1.38 -5.31
C GLN A 158 -6.33 -0.06 -4.85
N ASP A 159 -5.77 -0.91 -5.72
CA ASP A 159 -5.37 -2.26 -5.35
C ASP A 159 -4.30 -2.28 -4.27
N LEU A 160 -3.35 -1.35 -4.31
CA LEU A 160 -2.28 -1.22 -3.31
C LEU A 160 -2.73 -0.43 -2.08
N THR A 161 -3.44 0.68 -2.26
CA THR A 161 -3.88 1.52 -1.12
C THR A 161 -4.86 0.79 -0.21
N ARG A 162 -5.71 -0.09 -0.76
CA ARG A 162 -6.58 -0.96 0.05
C ARG A 162 -5.80 -1.95 0.90
N LEU A 163 -4.67 -2.47 0.41
CA LEU A 163 -3.82 -3.36 1.20
C LEU A 163 -3.12 -2.61 2.34
N ILE A 164 -2.71 -1.35 2.10
CA ILE A 164 -2.20 -0.47 3.15
C ILE A 164 -3.27 -0.28 4.24
N ASP A 165 -4.50 0.09 3.86
CA ASP A 165 -5.60 0.25 4.81
C ASP A 165 -5.89 -1.03 5.58
N MET A 166 -5.93 -2.18 4.91
CA MET A 166 -6.16 -3.48 5.54
C MET A 166 -5.05 -3.83 6.52
N GLY A 167 -3.79 -3.63 6.16
CA GLY A 167 -2.63 -3.86 7.02
C GLY A 167 -2.66 -2.96 8.25
N ILE A 168 -2.94 -1.66 8.09
CA ILE A 168 -3.07 -0.72 9.21
C ILE A 168 -4.17 -1.19 10.17
N ARG A 169 -5.34 -1.57 9.65
CA ARG A 169 -6.45 -2.07 10.46
C ARG A 169 -6.04 -3.33 11.22
N LEU A 170 -5.43 -4.29 10.55
CA LEU A 170 -4.98 -5.55 11.15
C LEU A 170 -3.96 -5.33 12.27
N GLY A 171 -2.97 -4.46 12.03
CA GLY A 171 -1.94 -4.15 13.01
C GLY A 171 -2.47 -3.35 14.21
N LEU A 172 -3.50 -2.50 14.01
CA LEU A 172 -4.13 -1.73 15.09
C LEU A 172 -5.13 -2.52 15.93
N THR A 173 -5.82 -3.50 15.35
CA THR A 173 -6.79 -4.34 16.09
C THR A 173 -6.16 -5.55 16.76
N GLY A 174 -4.92 -5.89 16.40
CA GLY A 174 -4.20 -7.05 16.92
C GLY A 174 -4.78 -8.35 16.39
N HIS A 175 -4.19 -8.87 15.31
CA HIS A 175 -4.40 -10.24 14.80
C HIS A 175 -5.87 -10.71 14.78
N ALA A 176 -6.77 -9.88 14.26
CA ALA A 176 -8.06 -10.39 13.79
C ALA A 176 -7.78 -11.21 12.52
N ALA A 177 -8.17 -12.49 12.53
CA ALA A 177 -7.90 -13.47 11.48
C ALA A 177 -8.00 -12.90 10.05
N LEU A 178 -7.05 -13.31 9.20
CA LEU A 178 -6.99 -12.92 7.79
C LEU A 178 -8.37 -13.16 7.13
N PRO A 179 -8.92 -12.19 6.39
CA PRO A 179 -10.20 -12.36 5.72
C PRO A 179 -10.05 -13.38 4.57
N GLY A 180 -10.31 -14.66 4.86
CA GLY A 180 -10.25 -15.71 3.83
C GLY A 180 -10.06 -17.15 4.32
N GLU A 181 -9.75 -17.39 5.59
CA GLU A 181 -9.71 -18.77 6.11
C GLU A 181 -11.14 -19.31 6.26
N LYS A 182 -11.47 -20.33 5.46
CA LYS A 182 -12.66 -21.17 5.59
C LYS A 182 -12.33 -22.45 6.33
#